data_AF-B3LHN3-F1
#
_entry.id   AF-B3LHN3-F1
#
_cell.length_a   1.000
_cell.length_b   1.000
_cell.length_c   1.000
_cell.angle_alpha   90.00
_cell.angle_beta   90.00
_cell.angle_gamma   90.00
#
_symmetry.space_group_name_H-M   'P 1'
#
loop_
_entity.id
_entity.type
_entity.pdbx_description
1 polymer ?
#
loop_
_entity_poly.entity_id
_entity_poly.type
_entity_poly.pdbx_seq_one_letter_code
_entity_poly.pdbx_strand_id
1 'polypeptide(L)'
;MIVKDLVQQMIDEDGVISVEKCGNINIYWCFKNQTLQKLYDSSELIKKKIQEVKCDIATYKQELDKTLATGRRKKFTVGQKSYNREALLEKRKKIQDEIKKKSNSLQKIESIRWDAAKIQENKQQIRLKKVHLEKTTDNIEILIDYLYKKFFLKPEQIRKEFGIPEEFKEFTEV
;
A
#
# COMPACT_ATOMS: atom_id res chain seq x y z
N MET A 1 -7.09 -56.53 12.97
CA MET A 1 -6.75 -55.10 12.91
C MET A 1 -6.47 -54.48 14.28
N ILE A 2 -7.02 -55.02 15.37
CA ILE A 2 -6.92 -54.50 16.74
C ILE A 2 -5.47 -54.31 17.24
N VAL A 3 -4.55 -55.25 16.97
CA VAL A 3 -3.16 -55.16 17.47
C VAL A 3 -2.36 -54.03 16.80
N LYS A 4 -2.61 -53.77 15.51
CA LYS A 4 -1.93 -52.70 14.78
C LYS A 4 -2.39 -51.33 15.29
N ASP A 5 -3.69 -51.18 15.52
CA ASP A 5 -4.28 -49.94 16.01
C ASP A 5 -3.84 -49.67 17.47
N LEU A 6 -3.76 -50.72 18.30
CA LEU A 6 -3.24 -50.61 19.67
C LEU A 6 -1.77 -50.19 19.72
N VAL A 7 -0.92 -50.81 18.87
CA VAL A 7 0.50 -50.44 18.79
C VAL A 7 0.66 -49.01 18.29
N GLN A 8 -0.16 -48.57 17.33
CA GLN A 8 -0.16 -47.19 16.84
C GLN A 8 -0.55 -46.20 17.96
N GLN A 9 -1.58 -46.51 18.75
CA GLN A 9 -1.97 -45.71 19.92
C GLN A 9 -0.84 -45.62 20.97
N MET A 10 -0.14 -46.73 21.24
CA MET A 10 0.99 -46.74 22.19
C MET A 10 2.24 -45.97 21.71
N ILE A 11 2.36 -45.75 20.39
CA ILE A 11 3.41 -44.90 19.80
C ILE A 11 3.01 -43.44 19.91
N ASP A 12 1.76 -43.11 19.54
CA ASP A 12 1.31 -41.73 19.34
C ASP A 12 0.90 -41.05 20.66
N GLU A 13 0.25 -41.76 21.59
CA GLU A 13 -0.28 -41.17 22.85
C GLU A 13 0.71 -41.34 24.02
N ASP A 14 1.19 -42.56 24.24
CA ASP A 14 2.05 -42.87 25.40
C ASP A 14 3.55 -42.70 25.09
N GLY A 15 3.93 -42.73 23.81
CA GLY A 15 5.33 -42.66 23.38
C GLY A 15 6.22 -43.74 23.98
N VAL A 16 5.64 -44.85 24.44
CA VAL A 16 6.32 -45.95 25.15
C VAL A 16 7.05 -46.85 24.16
N ILE A 17 6.47 -47.07 22.98
CA ILE A 17 7.05 -47.91 21.92
C ILE A 17 7.72 -47.01 20.88
N SER A 18 8.99 -47.29 20.57
CA SER A 18 9.70 -46.68 19.46
C SER A 18 9.61 -47.53 18.20
N VAL A 19 9.57 -46.84 17.07
CA VAL A 19 9.58 -47.46 15.75
C VAL A 19 10.73 -46.89 14.94
N GLU A 20 11.50 -47.78 14.33
CA GLU A 20 12.44 -47.41 13.27
C GLU A 20 12.20 -48.27 12.05
N LYS A 21 12.35 -47.62 10.90
CA LYS A 21 12.19 -48.24 9.60
C LYS A 21 13.56 -48.69 9.11
N CYS A 22 13.80 -49.99 9.14
CA CYS A 22 15.00 -50.61 8.61
C CYS A 22 14.67 -51.23 7.24
N GLY A 23 14.90 -50.47 6.17
CA GLY A 23 14.59 -50.88 4.80
C GLY A 23 13.09 -51.02 4.56
N ASN A 24 12.64 -52.25 4.29
CA ASN A 24 11.22 -52.57 4.00
C ASN A 24 10.43 -53.04 5.22
N ILE A 25 11.05 -53.09 6.41
CA ILE A 25 10.40 -53.58 7.64
C ILE A 25 10.42 -52.47 8.70
N ASN A 26 9.33 -52.35 9.45
CA ASN A 26 9.24 -51.51 10.63
C ASN A 26 9.56 -52.37 11.86
N ILE A 27 10.55 -51.95 12.65
CA ILE A 27 10.94 -52.61 13.89
C ILE A 27 10.37 -51.81 15.06
N TYR A 28 9.65 -52.49 15.94
CA TYR A 28 9.03 -51.92 17.13
C TYR A 28 9.78 -52.42 18.35
N TRP A 29 10.23 -51.52 19.22
CA TRP A 29 10.86 -51.90 20.49
C TRP A 29 10.49 -50.91 21.61
N CYS A 30 10.65 -51.36 22.84
CA CYS A 30 10.42 -50.56 24.04
C CYS A 30 11.43 -50.97 25.10
N PHE A 31 12.17 -50.01 25.65
CA PHE A 31 13.04 -50.24 26.80
C PHE A 31 12.45 -49.61 28.06
N LYS A 32 12.60 -50.28 29.20
CA LYS A 32 12.09 -49.81 30.51
C LYS A 32 12.57 -48.40 30.88
N ASN A 33 13.78 -48.02 30.45
CA ASN A 33 14.38 -46.72 30.77
C ASN A 33 14.07 -45.63 29.73
N GLN A 34 13.42 -45.96 28.61
CA GLN A 34 13.20 -45.04 27.52
C GLN A 34 12.28 -43.88 27.90
N THR A 35 11.20 -44.17 28.63
CA THR A 35 10.28 -43.13 29.14
C THR A 35 10.98 -42.22 30.13
N LEU A 36 11.82 -42.77 31.02
CA LEU A 36 12.59 -41.99 31.98
C LEU A 36 13.60 -41.07 31.29
N GLN A 37 14.27 -41.56 30.24
CA GLN A 37 15.21 -40.77 29.45
C GLN A 37 14.51 -39.63 28.72
N LYS A 38 13.38 -39.89 28.03
CA LYS A 38 12.56 -38.84 27.39
C LYS A 38 12.10 -37.78 28.39
N LEU A 39 11.66 -38.20 29.59
CA LEU A 39 11.26 -37.28 30.65
C LEU A 39 12.44 -36.42 31.12
N TYR A 40 13.61 -37.02 31.32
CA TYR A 40 14.83 -36.29 31.70
C TYR A 40 15.25 -35.28 30.62
N ASP A 41 15.30 -35.70 29.37
CA ASP A 41 15.65 -34.86 28.21
C ASP A 41 14.66 -33.69 28.06
N SER A 42 13.36 -33.96 28.21
CA SER A 42 12.33 -32.91 28.16
C SER A 42 12.46 -31.91 29.32
N SER A 43 12.76 -32.38 30.52
CA SER A 43 13.02 -31.54 31.69
C SER A 43 14.27 -30.68 31.47
N GLU A 44 15.34 -31.24 30.92
CA GLU A 44 16.56 -30.49 30.61
C GLU A 44 16.32 -29.43 29.52
N LEU A 45 15.58 -29.78 28.47
CA LEU A 45 15.18 -28.85 27.42
C LEU A 45 14.35 -27.69 27.98
N ILE A 46 13.35 -27.98 28.83
CA ILE A 46 12.52 -26.97 29.48
C ILE A 46 13.38 -26.08 30.38
N LYS A 47 14.33 -26.65 31.14
CA LYS A 47 15.27 -25.86 31.97
C LYS A 47 16.13 -24.92 31.13
N LYS A 48 16.66 -25.39 29.99
CA LYS A 48 17.42 -24.55 29.04
C LYS A 48 16.55 -23.41 28.49
N LYS A 49 15.33 -23.72 28.02
CA LYS A 49 14.38 -22.68 27.55
C LYS A 49 14.04 -21.65 28.64
N ILE A 50 13.86 -22.08 29.88
CA ILE A 50 13.62 -21.15 31.00
C ILE A 50 14.83 -20.25 31.22
N GLN A 51 16.05 -20.77 31.11
CA GLN A 51 17.27 -19.98 31.25
C GLN A 51 17.41 -18.97 30.10
N GLU A 52 17.19 -19.39 28.86
CA GLU A 52 17.19 -18.52 27.68
C GLU A 52 16.18 -17.38 27.83
N VAL A 53 14.92 -17.71 28.13
CA VAL A 53 13.86 -16.71 28.35
C VAL A 53 14.20 -15.76 29.51
N LYS A 54 14.83 -16.25 30.59
CA LYS A 54 15.29 -15.40 31.69
C LYS A 54 16.40 -14.43 31.25
N CYS A 55 17.34 -14.90 30.44
CA CYS A 55 18.37 -14.06 29.84
C CYS A 55 17.75 -13.00 28.93
N ASP A 56 16.81 -13.38 28.07
CA ASP A 56 16.10 -12.45 27.17
C ASP A 56 15.31 -11.39 27.96
N ILE A 57 14.61 -11.79 29.02
CA ILE A 57 13.92 -10.84 29.89
C ILE A 57 14.91 -9.85 30.52
N ALA A 58 16.09 -10.32 30.93
CA ALA A 58 17.12 -9.46 31.51
C ALA A 58 17.69 -8.48 30.48
N THR A 59 17.98 -8.93 29.25
CA THR A 59 18.47 -8.06 28.17
C THR A 59 17.43 -7.02 27.77
N TYR A 60 16.17 -7.41 27.57
CA TYR A 60 15.10 -6.46 27.25
C TYR A 60 14.84 -5.44 28.36
N LYS A 61 14.93 -5.84 29.63
CA LYS A 61 14.85 -4.89 30.76
C LYS A 61 15.99 -3.88 30.71
N GLN A 62 17.22 -4.33 30.49
CA GLN A 62 18.37 -3.42 30.36
C GLN A 62 18.23 -2.46 29.17
N GLU A 63 17.71 -2.93 28.04
CA GLU A 63 17.44 -2.08 26.87
C GLU A 63 16.33 -1.06 27.15
N LEU A 64 15.27 -1.48 27.83
CA LEU A 64 14.18 -0.59 28.24
C LEU A 64 14.71 0.51 29.17
N ASP A 65 15.51 0.15 30.17
CA ASP A 65 16.10 1.11 31.10
C ASP A 65 17.05 2.07 30.37
N LYS A 66 17.90 1.56 29.47
CA LYS A 66 18.79 2.39 28.63
C LYS A 66 17.99 3.36 27.76
N THR A 67 16.90 2.92 27.13
CA THR A 67 16.08 3.77 26.25
C THR A 67 15.29 4.82 27.01
N LEU A 68 14.76 4.49 28.19
CA LEU A 68 14.14 5.46 29.10
C LEU A 68 15.15 6.47 29.61
N ALA A 69 16.35 6.00 29.96
CA ALA A 69 17.44 6.82 30.47
C ALA A 69 18.15 7.64 29.40
N THR A 70 18.01 7.41 28.09
CA THR A 70 18.75 8.18 27.07
C THR A 70 17.82 8.81 26.03
N GLY A 71 16.97 8.01 25.37
CA GLY A 71 16.18 8.47 24.23
C GLY A 71 14.81 9.06 24.58
N ARG A 72 14.19 8.63 25.69
CA ARG A 72 12.81 9.00 26.06
C ARG A 72 12.70 9.68 27.43
N ARG A 73 13.71 10.44 27.85
CA ARG A 73 13.62 11.22 29.09
C ARG A 73 12.49 12.25 29.03
N LYS A 74 11.77 12.44 30.14
CA LYS A 74 10.75 13.50 30.28
C LYS A 74 11.37 14.90 30.19
N LYS A 75 12.53 15.09 30.82
CA LYS A 75 13.31 16.33 30.76
C LYS A 75 14.71 16.03 30.25
N PHE A 76 15.20 16.84 29.32
CA PHE A 76 16.55 16.72 28.78
C PHE A 76 17.12 18.10 28.48
N THR A 77 18.43 18.23 28.61
CA THR A 77 19.15 19.47 28.35
C THR A 77 19.90 19.35 27.03
N VAL A 78 19.72 20.33 26.15
CA VAL A 78 20.51 20.47 24.92
C VAL A 78 21.22 21.82 24.99
N GLY A 79 22.54 21.80 25.11
CA GLY A 79 23.33 23.00 25.42
C GLY A 79 22.94 23.55 26.79
N GLN A 80 22.61 24.85 26.85
CA GLN A 80 22.22 25.55 28.08
C GLN A 80 20.71 25.53 28.37
N LYS A 81 19.89 24.89 27.54
CA LYS A 81 18.42 24.91 27.67
C LYS A 81 17.87 23.55 28.08
N SER A 82 17.00 23.57 29.09
CA SER A 82 16.24 22.40 29.53
C SER A 82 14.89 22.34 28.84
N TYR A 83 14.57 21.18 28.28
CA TYR A 83 13.34 20.94 27.53
C TYR A 83 12.52 19.84 28.21
N ASN A 84 11.20 20.02 28.18
CA ASN A 84 10.24 18.97 28.53
C ASN A 84 9.70 18.34 27.25
N ARG A 85 9.85 17.01 27.13
CA ARG A 85 9.39 16.22 25.99
C ARG A 85 7.89 16.36 25.75
N GLU A 86 7.07 16.33 26.80
CA GLU A 86 5.60 16.43 26.68
C GLU A 86 5.20 17.78 26.07
N ALA A 87 5.80 18.87 26.54
CA ALA A 87 5.57 20.20 25.99
C ALA A 87 6.06 20.33 24.53
N LEU A 88 7.18 19.70 24.18
CA LEU A 88 7.69 19.69 22.80
C LEU A 88 6.81 18.87 21.86
N LEU A 89 6.29 17.72 22.32
CA LEU A 89 5.36 16.90 21.55
C LEU A 89 4.06 17.65 21.29
N GLU A 90 3.54 18.35 22.30
CA GLU A 90 2.34 19.19 22.15
C GLU A 90 2.59 20.35 21.18
N LYS A 91 3.73 21.04 21.29
CA LYS A 91 4.13 22.08 20.32
C LYS A 91 4.24 21.54 18.90
N ARG A 92 4.88 20.37 18.73
CA ARG A 92 5.01 19.72 17.42
C ARG A 92 3.63 19.41 16.82
N LYS A 93 2.71 18.88 17.64
CA LYS A 93 1.34 18.57 17.21
C LYS A 93 0.61 19.83 16.74
N LYS A 94 0.67 20.91 17.53
CA LYS A 94 0.08 22.22 17.15
C LYS A 94 0.64 22.76 15.84
N ILE A 95 1.96 22.75 15.67
CA ILE A 95 2.61 23.20 14.44
C ILE A 95 2.19 22.34 13.25
N GLN A 96 2.10 21.02 13.43
CA GLN A 96 1.66 20.11 12.38
C GLN A 96 0.21 20.38 11.96
N ASP A 97 -0.68 20.65 12.91
CA ASP A 97 -2.07 21.02 12.65
C ASP A 97 -2.16 22.38 11.93
N GLU A 98 -1.34 23.36 12.31
CA GLU A 98 -1.27 24.65 11.62
C GLU A 98 -0.75 24.53 10.19
N ILE A 99 0.29 23.72 9.95
CA ILE A 99 0.80 23.43 8.61
C ILE A 99 -0.29 22.81 7.76
N LYS A 100 -1.04 21.84 8.30
CA LYS A 100 -2.15 21.20 7.59
C LYS A 100 -3.25 22.20 7.24
N LYS A 101 -3.63 23.07 8.19
CA LYS A 101 -4.62 24.14 7.94
C LYS A 101 -4.16 25.10 6.86
N LYS A 102 -2.91 25.58 6.93
CA LYS A 102 -2.32 26.51 5.95
C LYS A 102 -2.19 25.87 4.57
N SER A 103 -1.74 24.61 4.49
CA SER A 103 -1.66 23.86 3.24
C SER A 103 -3.03 23.70 2.59
N ASN A 104 -4.06 23.35 3.36
CA ASN A 104 -5.43 23.27 2.85
C ASN A 104 -5.94 24.63 2.34
N SER A 105 -5.64 25.73 3.03
CA SER A 105 -6.01 27.07 2.55
C SER A 105 -5.26 27.46 1.27
N LEU A 106 -3.98 27.12 1.15
CA LEU A 106 -3.19 27.35 -0.05
C LEU A 106 -3.73 26.56 -1.23
N GLN A 107 -4.06 25.28 -1.04
CA GLN A 107 -4.64 24.45 -2.09
C GLN A 107 -5.98 25.00 -2.61
N LYS A 108 -6.84 25.49 -1.70
CA LYS A 108 -8.07 26.18 -2.09
C LYS A 108 -7.78 27.42 -2.92
N ILE A 109 -6.82 28.23 -2.50
CA ILE A 109 -6.43 29.45 -3.24
C ILE A 109 -5.81 29.07 -4.59
N GLU A 110 -4.95 28.06 -4.68
CA GLU A 110 -4.33 27.60 -5.93
C GLU A 110 -5.35 27.11 -6.95
N SER A 111 -6.45 26.49 -6.49
CA SER A 111 -7.54 26.07 -7.39
C SER A 111 -8.26 27.26 -8.04
N ILE A 112 -8.33 28.39 -7.35
CA ILE A 112 -9.02 29.60 -7.80
C ILE A 112 -8.04 30.57 -8.51
N ARG A 113 -6.76 30.53 -8.13
CA ARG A 113 -5.75 31.45 -8.63
C ARG A 113 -5.42 31.12 -10.08
N TRP A 114 -5.83 32.04 -10.94
CA TRP A 114 -5.40 32.12 -12.33
C TRP A 114 -4.02 32.76 -12.39
N ASP A 115 -3.01 31.92 -12.60
CA ASP A 115 -1.65 32.39 -12.87
C ASP A 115 -1.48 32.70 -14.36
N ALA A 116 -0.52 33.57 -14.68
CA ALA A 116 -0.18 33.90 -16.07
C ALA A 116 0.13 32.64 -16.89
N ALA A 117 0.82 31.66 -16.28
CA ALA A 117 1.09 30.37 -16.88
C ALA A 117 -0.19 29.56 -17.17
N LYS A 118 -1.11 29.45 -16.20
CA LYS A 118 -2.40 28.75 -16.39
C LYS A 118 -3.25 29.43 -17.47
N ILE A 119 -3.30 30.76 -17.49
CA ILE A 119 -4.03 31.51 -18.51
C ILE A 119 -3.43 31.23 -19.89
N GLN A 120 -2.10 31.24 -20.00
CA GLN A 120 -1.41 30.99 -21.26
C GLN A 120 -1.63 29.55 -21.75
N GLU A 121 -1.56 28.57 -20.87
CA GLU A 121 -1.87 27.17 -21.17
C GLU A 121 -3.32 27.02 -21.66
N ASN A 122 -4.29 27.61 -20.96
CA ASN A 122 -5.69 27.55 -21.37
C ASN A 122 -5.92 28.24 -22.73
N LYS A 123 -5.27 29.38 -22.99
CA LYS A 123 -5.30 30.04 -24.30
C LYS A 123 -4.71 29.16 -25.40
N GLN A 124 -3.61 28.47 -25.15
CA GLN A 124 -3.02 27.53 -26.10
C GLN A 124 -3.96 26.34 -26.37
N GLN A 125 -4.58 25.78 -25.34
CA GLN A 125 -5.55 24.69 -25.50
C GLN A 125 -6.78 25.11 -26.32
N ILE A 126 -7.31 26.32 -26.07
CA ILE A 126 -8.43 26.86 -26.85
C ILE A 126 -8.01 27.05 -28.32
N ARG A 127 -6.80 27.58 -28.58
CA ARG A 127 -6.28 27.73 -29.94
C ARG A 127 -6.14 26.39 -30.66
N LEU A 128 -5.61 25.37 -30.00
CA LEU A 128 -5.48 24.02 -30.57
C LEU A 128 -6.85 23.42 -30.91
N LYS A 129 -7.82 23.56 -29.99
CA LYS A 129 -9.20 23.12 -30.23
C LYS A 129 -9.85 23.87 -31.39
N LYS A 130 -9.63 25.18 -31.51
CA LYS A 130 -10.13 25.98 -32.64
C LYS A 130 -9.60 25.45 -33.97
N VAL A 131 -8.27 25.28 -34.09
CA VAL A 131 -7.65 24.75 -35.31
C VAL A 131 -8.16 23.34 -35.64
N HIS A 132 -8.38 22.51 -34.62
CA HIS A 132 -8.94 21.17 -34.83
C HIS A 132 -10.40 21.21 -35.33
N LEU A 133 -11.22 22.12 -34.79
CA LEU A 133 -12.60 22.33 -35.23
C LEU A 133 -12.67 22.87 -36.66
N GLU A 134 -11.82 23.84 -37.02
CA GLU A 134 -11.72 24.37 -38.39
C GLU A 134 -11.37 23.24 -39.38
N LYS A 135 -10.32 22.46 -39.10
CA LYS A 135 -9.96 21.30 -39.94
C LYS A 135 -11.09 20.27 -40.06
N THR A 136 -11.81 20.03 -38.97
CA THR A 136 -12.94 19.09 -38.97
C THR A 136 -14.09 19.62 -39.82
N THR A 137 -14.33 20.93 -39.77
CA THR A 137 -15.33 21.63 -40.58
C THR A 137 -14.97 21.52 -42.06
N ASP A 138 -13.71 21.82 -42.43
CA ASP A 138 -13.22 21.67 -43.80
C ASP A 138 -13.37 20.22 -44.30
N ASN A 139 -13.04 19.24 -43.46
CA ASN A 139 -13.17 17.83 -43.81
C ASN A 139 -14.64 17.44 -44.07
N ILE A 140 -15.59 17.98 -43.30
CA ILE A 140 -17.02 17.74 -43.50
C ILE A 140 -17.44 18.28 -44.87
N GLU A 141 -17.03 19.50 -45.22
CA GLU A 141 -17.35 20.11 -46.51
C GLU A 141 -16.74 19.32 -47.69
N ILE A 142 -15.50 18.87 -47.57
CA ILE A 142 -14.83 18.01 -48.57
C ILE A 142 -15.61 16.69 -48.75
N LEU A 143 -16.09 16.08 -47.67
CA LEU A 143 -16.87 14.85 -47.73
C LEU A 143 -18.23 15.06 -48.40
N ILE A 144 -18.90 16.18 -48.12
CA ILE A 144 -20.16 16.54 -48.78
C ILE A 144 -19.95 16.71 -50.29
N ASP A 145 -18.90 17.45 -50.69
CA ASP A 145 -18.56 17.66 -52.11
C ASP A 145 -18.17 16.33 -52.81
N TYR A 146 -17.44 15.45 -52.13
CA TYR A 146 -17.11 14.11 -52.64
C TYR A 146 -18.36 13.25 -52.85
N LEU A 147 -19.27 13.23 -51.88
CA LEU A 147 -20.52 12.46 -51.97
C LEU A 147 -21.42 12.98 -53.08
N TYR A 148 -21.49 14.30 -53.26
CA TYR A 148 -22.18 14.93 -54.39
C TYR A 148 -21.56 14.50 -55.72
N LYS A 149 -20.24 14.61 -55.88
CA LYS A 149 -19.53 14.29 -57.14
C LYS A 149 -19.57 12.81 -57.52
N LYS A 150 -19.49 11.91 -56.54
CA LYS A 150 -19.39 10.46 -56.79
C LYS A 150 -20.75 9.75 -56.86
N PHE A 151 -21.71 10.20 -56.05
CA PHE A 151 -23.00 9.52 -55.90
C PHE A 151 -24.19 10.38 -56.33
N PHE A 152 -23.97 11.59 -56.83
CA PHE A 152 -25.02 12.54 -57.28
C PHE A 152 -26.06 12.87 -56.20
N LEU A 153 -25.66 12.76 -54.92
CA LEU A 153 -26.50 13.10 -53.77
C LEU A 153 -26.50 14.60 -53.55
N LYS A 154 -27.68 15.23 -53.53
CA LYS A 154 -27.79 16.68 -53.28
C LYS A 154 -27.22 17.05 -51.90
N PRO A 155 -26.39 18.11 -51.80
CA PRO A 155 -25.79 18.55 -50.54
C PRO A 155 -26.82 18.81 -49.43
N GLU A 156 -27.96 19.41 -49.79
CA GLU A 156 -29.08 19.71 -48.89
C GLU A 156 -29.65 18.45 -48.21
N GLN A 157 -29.73 17.34 -48.97
CA GLN A 157 -30.26 16.08 -48.46
C GLN A 157 -29.27 15.41 -47.52
N ILE A 158 -27.96 15.46 -47.85
CA ILE A 158 -26.89 14.98 -46.96
C ILE A 158 -26.91 15.77 -45.65
N ARG A 159 -26.94 17.11 -45.71
CA ARG A 159 -26.95 17.96 -44.52
C ARG A 159 -28.17 17.69 -43.62
N LYS A 160 -29.35 17.52 -44.22
CA LYS A 160 -30.58 17.22 -43.48
C LYS A 160 -30.54 15.86 -42.77
N GLU A 161 -30.04 14.82 -43.44
CA GLU A 161 -29.94 13.46 -42.87
C GLU A 161 -28.87 13.38 -41.75
N PHE A 162 -27.75 14.08 -41.90
CA PHE A 162 -26.68 14.10 -40.89
C PHE A 162 -26.85 15.19 -39.83
N GLY A 163 -27.92 15.99 -39.90
CA GLY A 163 -28.17 17.09 -38.96
C GLY A 163 -27.11 18.20 -39.00
N ILE A 164 -26.47 18.40 -40.15
CA ILE A 164 -25.42 19.40 -40.37
C ILE A 164 -26.08 20.75 -40.69
N PRO A 165 -25.73 21.84 -39.99
CA PRO A 165 -26.21 23.18 -40.31
C PRO A 165 -25.83 23.63 -41.73
N GLU A 166 -26.62 24.52 -42.34
CA GLU A 166 -26.30 25.10 -43.66
C GLU A 166 -25.02 25.95 -43.63
N GLU A 167 -24.79 26.68 -42.53
CA GLU A 167 -23.56 27.42 -42.28
C GLU A 167 -23.01 27.09 -40.89
N PHE A 168 -21.72 26.77 -40.84
CA PHE A 168 -20.99 26.74 -39.58
C PHE A 168 -20.64 28.19 -39.19
N LYS A 169 -20.96 28.58 -37.95
CA LYS A 169 -20.58 29.90 -37.45
C LYS A 169 -19.06 29.98 -37.38
N GLU A 170 -18.46 30.88 -38.16
CA GLU A 170 -17.04 31.18 -38.04
C GLU A 170 -16.75 31.75 -36.65
N PHE A 171 -15.76 31.19 -35.97
CA PHE A 171 -15.27 31.74 -34.72
C PHE A 171 -14.33 32.91 -35.04
N THR A 172 -14.88 34.10 -35.29
CA THR A 172 -14.09 35.34 -35.41
C THR A 172 -13.35 35.63 -34.10
N GLU A 173 -12.16 36.22 -34.24
CA GLU A 173 -11.08 36.30 -33.24
C GLU A 173 -11.49 36.66 -31.80
N VAL A 174 -10.88 35.93 -30.84
CA VAL A 174 -10.72 36.29 -29.42
C VAL A 174 -9.24 36.22 -29.07
#